data_AF-A0A0L7KRB1-F1
#
_entry.id   AF-A0A0L7KRB1-F1
#
_cell.length_a   1.000
_cell.length_b   1.000
_cell.length_c   1.000
_cell.angle_alpha   90.00
_cell.angle_beta   90.00
_cell.angle_gamma   90.00
#
_symmetry.space_group_name_H-M   'P 1'
#
loop_
_entity.id
_entity.type
_entity.pdbx_description
1 polymer ?
#
loop_
_entity_poly.entity_id
_entity_poly.type
_entity_poly.pdbx_seq_one_letter_code
_entity_poly.pdbx_strand_id
1 'polypeptide(L)' 'MISTGLPELSSEKDLQFLRETLVMDLSEDKALEHFQRKFDEALKNRWNTTFQWAIHNNNRNN' A
#
# COMPACT_ATOMS: atom_id res chain seq x y z
N MET A 1 -5.98 -12.93 -13.98
CA MET A 1 -5.21 -11.75 -14.43
C MET A 1 -3.74 -12.07 -14.73
N ILE A 2 -3.11 -13.11 -14.17
CA ILE A 2 -1.71 -13.45 -14.49
C ILE A 2 -1.47 -13.69 -16.00
N SER A 3 -2.45 -14.25 -16.70
CA SER A 3 -2.37 -14.49 -18.15
C SER A 3 -2.55 -13.24 -19.03
N THR A 4 -2.75 -12.05 -18.46
CA THR A 4 -2.95 -10.81 -19.26
C THR A 4 -1.63 -10.18 -19.70
N GLY A 5 -0.49 -10.71 -19.26
CA GLY A 5 0.84 -10.21 -19.62
C GLY A 5 1.24 -8.91 -18.92
N LEU A 6 0.58 -8.56 -17.80
CA LEU A 6 1.00 -7.43 -16.97
C LEU A 6 2.31 -7.78 -16.26
N PRO A 7 3.38 -6.98 -16.42
CA PRO A 7 4.68 -7.28 -15.82
C PRO A 7 4.61 -7.28 -14.28
N GLU A 8 3.69 -6.52 -13.68
CA GLU A 8 3.45 -6.46 -12.23
C GLU A 8 2.68 -7.66 -11.69
N LEU A 9 2.18 -8.54 -12.56
CA LEU A 9 1.36 -9.70 -12.19
C LEU A 9 1.77 -10.94 -12.99
N SER A 10 3.08 -11.21 -12.97
CA SER A 10 3.72 -12.24 -13.76
C SER A 10 3.68 -13.63 -13.12
N SER A 11 3.48 -13.69 -11.80
CA SER A 11 3.58 -14.90 -11.01
C SER A 11 2.64 -14.93 -9.80
N GLU A 12 2.43 -16.11 -9.23
CA GLU A 12 1.67 -16.26 -7.98
C GLU A 12 2.34 -15.52 -6.80
N LYS A 13 3.66 -15.33 -6.84
CA LYS A 13 4.37 -14.52 -5.84
C LYS A 13 3.91 -13.06 -5.87
N ASP A 14 3.48 -12.55 -7.02
CA ASP A 14 2.96 -11.20 -7.14
C ASP A 14 1.57 -11.06 -6.48
N LEU A 15 0.85 -12.18 -6.29
CA LEU A 15 -0.38 -12.23 -5.51
C LEU A 15 -0.15 -12.26 -4.00
N GLN A 16 1.08 -12.59 -3.56
CA GLN A 16 1.44 -12.61 -2.14
C GLN A 16 1.20 -11.25 -1.48
N PHE A 17 1.44 -10.16 -2.23
CA PHE A 17 1.14 -8.80 -1.79
C PHE A 17 -0.30 -8.63 -1.31
N LEU A 18 -1.28 -9.22 -2.01
CA LEU A 18 -2.69 -9.15 -1.60
C LEU A 18 -2.93 -9.94 -0.31
N ARG A 19 -2.29 -11.11 -0.17
CA ARG A 19 -2.42 -11.94 1.04
C ARG A 19 -1.92 -11.19 2.27
N GLU A 20 -0.79 -10.52 2.14
CA GLU A 20 -0.16 -9.74 3.22
C GLU A 20 -0.91 -8.45 3.52
N THR A 21 -1.35 -7.73 2.48
CA THR A 21 -2.10 -6.48 2.64
C THR A 21 -3.43 -6.71 3.34
N LEU A 22 -4.12 -7.80 2.99
CA LEU A 22 -5.41 -8.17 3.56
C LEU A 22 -5.29 -9.00 4.83
N VAL A 23 -4.07 -9.37 5.25
CA VAL A 23 -3.78 -10.22 6.42
C VAL A 23 -4.70 -11.45 6.49
N MET A 24 -4.80 -12.17 5.37
CA MET A 24 -5.78 -13.24 5.17
C MET A 24 -5.63 -14.45 6.11
N ASP A 25 -4.52 -14.54 6.84
CA ASP A 25 -4.23 -15.54 7.86
C ASP A 25 -4.79 -15.18 9.25
N LEU A 26 -5.31 -13.96 9.44
CA LEU A 26 -5.86 -13.48 10.70
C LEU A 26 -7.40 -13.54 10.73
N SER A 27 -7.97 -13.46 11.93
CA SER A 27 -9.41 -13.26 12.08
C SER A 27 -9.82 -11.86 11.62
N GLU A 28 -11.10 -11.69 11.30
CA GLU A 28 -11.67 -10.41 10.85
C GLU A 28 -11.41 -9.27 11.85
N ASP A 29 -11.60 -9.51 13.16
CA ASP A 29 -11.30 -8.51 14.20
C ASP A 29 -9.83 -8.06 14.17
N LYS A 30 -8.90 -8.99 13.92
CA LYS A 30 -7.47 -8.71 13.82
C LYS A 30 -7.10 -8.02 12.52
N ALA A 31 -7.80 -8.32 11.43
CA ALA A 31 -7.68 -7.61 10.18
C ALA A 31 -8.15 -6.15 10.29
N LEU A 32 -9.26 -5.92 11.01
CA LEU A 32 -9.77 -4.58 11.29
C LEU A 32 -8.77 -3.76 12.13
N GLU A 33 -8.24 -4.36 13.21
CA GLU A 33 -7.21 -3.73 14.04
C GLU A 33 -5.96 -3.38 13.21
N HIS A 34 -5.53 -4.30 12.33
CA HIS A 34 -4.41 -4.08 11.42
C HIS A 34 -4.65 -2.87 10.50
N PHE A 35 -5.84 -2.78 9.90
CA PHE A 35 -6.22 -1.67 9.04
C PHE A 35 -6.26 -0.33 9.80
N GLN A 36 -6.93 -0.30 10.96
CA GLN A 36 -7.03 0.92 11.80
C GLN A 36 -5.65 1.45 12.19
N ARG A 37 -4.74 0.55 12.60
CA ARG A 37 -3.35 0.93 12.91
C ARG A 37 -2.65 1.56 11.71
N LYS A 38 -2.75 0.96 10.52
CA LYS A 38 -2.16 1.51 9.28
C LYS A 38 -2.75 2.88 8.91
N PHE A 39 -4.05 3.05 9.10
CA PHE A 39 -4.73 4.32 8.89
C PHE A 39 -4.21 5.41 9.86
N ASP A 40 -4.10 5.09 11.14
CA ASP A 40 -3.58 6.02 12.15
C ASP A 40 -2.11 6.38 11.92
N GLU A 41 -1.29 5.41 11.51
CA GLU A 41 0.09 5.64 11.08
C GLU A 41 0.15 6.64 9.91
N ALA A 42 -0.72 6.46 8.90
CA ALA A 42 -0.80 7.37 7.76
C ALA A 42 -1.26 8.77 8.18
N LEU A 43 -2.26 8.86 9.06
CA LEU A 43 -2.77 10.14 9.56
C LEU A 43 -1.72 10.92 10.34
N LYS A 44 -0.93 10.24 11.19
CA LYS A 44 0.19 10.83 11.92
C LYS A 44 1.28 11.34 10.98
N ASN A 45 1.55 10.61 9.90
CA ASN A 45 2.60 10.94 8.93
C ASN A 45 2.15 11.87 7.79
N ARG A 46 0.89 12.32 7.77
CA ARG A 46 0.30 13.06 6.64
C ARG A 46 1.12 14.27 6.18
N TRP A 47 1.65 15.04 7.12
CA TRP A 47 2.40 16.25 6.81
C TRP A 47 3.73 15.95 6.12
N ASN A 48 4.43 14.89 6.55
CA ASN A 48 5.65 14.43 5.89
C ASN A 48 5.34 14.01 4.45
N THR A 49 4.29 13.21 4.26
CA THR A 49 3.84 12.79 2.92
C THR A 49 3.50 14.00 2.04
N THR A 50 2.72 14.96 2.55
CA THR A 50 2.38 16.20 1.82
C THR A 50 3.62 16.98 1.40
N PHE A 51 4.61 17.12 2.29
CA PHE A 51 5.85 17.84 2.00
C PHE A 51 6.69 17.13 0.93
N GLN A 52 6.82 15.80 1.01
CA GLN A 52 7.55 15.00 0.01
C GLN A 52 6.91 15.15 -1.38
N TRP A 53 5.57 15.12 -1.47
CA TRP A 53 4.86 15.37 -2.72
C TRP A 53 5.08 16.78 -3.25
N ALA A 54 5.10 17.80 -2.39
CA ALA A 54 5.36 19.18 -2.79
C ALA A 54 6.76 19.35 -3.40
N ILE A 55 7.80 18.77 -2.78
CA ILE A 55 9.16 18.76 -3.35
C ILE A 55 9.18 18.02 -4.68
N HIS A 56 8.59 16.81 -4.72
CA HIS A 56 8.59 15.98 -5.93
C HIS A 56 7.94 16.68 -7.12
N ASN A 57 6.83 17.40 -6.90
CA ASN A 57 6.18 18.19 -7.94
C ASN A 57 7.00 19.42 -8.33
N ASN A 58 7.65 20.09 -7.38
CA ASN A 58 8.52 21.23 -7.69
C ASN A 58 9.72 20.82 -8.56
N ASN A 59 10.32 19.66 -8.28
CA ASN A 59 11.44 19.12 -9.07
C ASN A 59 11.03 18.65 -10.48
N ARG A 60 9.73 18.47 -10.76
CA ARG A 60 9.22 18.12 -12.09
C ARG A 60 8.83 19.33 -12.94
N ASN A 61 8.71 20.51 -12.32
CA ASN A 61 8.28 21.76 -12.97
C ASN A 61 9.45 22.74 -13.26
N ASN A 62 10.69 22.29 -13.06
CA ASN A 62 11.95 22.94 -13.47
C ASN A 62 12.75 21.97 -14.34
#